data_AF-A0AAQ3SE11-F1
#
_entry.id   AF-A0AAQ3SE11-F1
#
_cell.length_a   1.000
_cell.length_b   1.000
_cell.length_c   1.000
_cell.angle_alpha   90.00
_cell.angle_beta   90.00
_cell.angle_gamma   90.00
#
_symmetry.space_group_name_H-M   'P 1'
#
loop_
_entity.id
_entity.type
_entity.pdbx_description
1 polymer ?
#
loop_
_entity_poly.entity_id
_entity_poly.type
_entity_poly.pdbx_seq_one_letter_code
_entity_poly.pdbx_strand_id
1 'polypeptide(L)'
;MHNFFRIGGVATDLPYGWIDKCSDFCDYFLTSIAEYQKLITRNPIFLERVEGVGVVDVKEVINWGLSGPMLRASGIQWDLRKVDNYECYEEFHWEVQWQKEGDSLARYLVRIGEMIESIKIIQQALEGLPGGPYENLEIRCFDREKEPEWNEFEYRFISKKSSPSFELPKQELYVRIEAPKEN
;
A
#
# COMPACT_ATOMS: atom_id res chain seq x y z
N MET A 1 -15.18 5.28 5.59
CA MET A 1 -14.53 5.35 4.27
C MET A 1 -13.71 4.08 4.10
N HIS A 2 -14.33 2.96 3.71
CA HIS A 2 -13.70 1.61 3.71
C HIS A 2 -14.05 0.77 2.46
N ASN A 3 -14.43 1.41 1.35
CA ASN A 3 -14.86 0.70 0.14
C ASN A 3 -14.44 1.45 -1.13
N PHE A 4 -13.13 1.68 -1.26
CA PHE A 4 -12.55 2.29 -2.46
C PHE A 4 -12.02 1.21 -3.41
N PHE A 5 -11.17 0.31 -2.93
CA PHE A 5 -10.72 -0.85 -3.67
C PHE A 5 -11.84 -1.87 -3.83
N ARG A 6 -12.04 -2.37 -5.05
CA ARG A 6 -13.04 -3.36 -5.41
C ARG A 6 -12.45 -4.39 -6.35
N ILE A 7 -13.10 -5.54 -6.46
CA ILE A 7 -12.72 -6.53 -7.47
C ILE A 7 -12.96 -5.91 -8.85
N GLY A 8 -11.89 -5.83 -9.65
CA GLY A 8 -11.90 -5.14 -10.94
C GLY A 8 -11.39 -3.71 -10.94
N GLY A 9 -10.91 -3.14 -9.83
CA GLY A 9 -10.28 -1.82 -9.80
C GLY A 9 -10.73 -0.96 -8.62
N VAL A 10 -11.04 0.31 -8.87
CA VAL A 10 -11.46 1.25 -7.81
C VAL A 10 -12.90 1.72 -7.98
N ALA A 11 -13.53 2.17 -6.89
CA ALA A 11 -14.93 2.53 -6.87
C ALA A 11 -15.26 3.82 -7.63
N THR A 12 -14.33 4.77 -7.63
CA THR A 12 -14.48 6.09 -8.27
C THR A 12 -13.11 6.60 -8.70
N ASP A 13 -13.11 7.50 -9.68
CA ASP A 13 -11.92 8.25 -10.08
C ASP A 13 -11.53 9.30 -9.03
N LEU A 14 -10.30 9.81 -9.15
CA LEU A 14 -9.74 10.85 -8.31
C LEU A 14 -10.53 12.17 -8.46
N PRO A 15 -10.85 12.88 -7.37
CA PRO A 15 -11.54 14.15 -7.46
C PRO A 15 -10.62 15.24 -8.04
N TYR A 16 -11.23 16.28 -8.62
CA TYR A 16 -10.49 17.42 -9.17
C TYR A 16 -9.56 18.06 -8.13
N GLY A 17 -8.32 18.34 -8.53
CA GLY A 17 -7.29 18.95 -7.67
C GLY A 17 -6.73 18.01 -6.59
N TRP A 18 -7.01 16.71 -6.64
CA TRP A 18 -6.44 15.75 -5.69
C TRP A 18 -4.94 15.52 -5.90
N ILE A 19 -4.50 15.47 -7.16
CA ILE A 19 -3.11 15.24 -7.56
C ILE A 19 -2.21 16.33 -6.95
N ASP A 20 -2.58 17.60 -7.11
CA ASP A 20 -1.83 18.74 -6.57
C ASP A 20 -1.70 18.63 -5.04
N LYS A 21 -2.81 18.34 -4.35
CA LYS A 21 -2.80 18.18 -2.89
C LYS A 21 -1.97 16.98 -2.42
N CYS A 22 -1.96 15.90 -3.22
CA CYS A 22 -1.14 14.73 -2.92
C CYS A 22 0.34 15.06 -3.07
N SER A 23 0.71 15.82 -4.11
CA SER A 23 2.07 16.34 -4.28
C SER A 23 2.49 17.24 -3.12
N ASP A 24 1.66 18.22 -2.75
CA ASP A 24 1.91 19.11 -1.62
C ASP A 24 2.12 18.32 -0.30
N PHE A 25 1.33 17.27 -0.10
CA PHE A 25 1.47 16.39 1.04
C PHE A 25 2.81 15.63 1.04
N CYS A 26 3.26 15.14 -0.11
CA CYS A 26 4.53 14.42 -0.22
C CYS A 26 5.70 15.31 0.22
N ASP A 27 5.75 16.55 -0.25
CA ASP A 27 6.80 17.51 0.09
C ASP A 27 6.78 17.89 1.58
N TYR A 28 5.57 18.13 2.11
CA TYR A 28 5.36 18.39 3.54
C TYR A 28 5.81 17.21 4.41
N PHE A 29 5.45 15.99 4.02
CA PHE A 29 5.70 14.80 4.82
C PHE A 29 7.18 14.40 4.82
N LEU A 30 7.89 14.57 3.69
CA LEU A 30 9.35 14.39 3.65
C LEU A 30 10.08 15.31 4.63
N THR A 31 9.67 16.59 4.66
CA THR A 31 10.23 17.57 5.60
C THR A 31 9.95 17.16 7.04
N SER A 32 8.72 16.73 7.32
CA SER A 32 8.30 16.28 8.65
C SER A 32 9.07 15.05 9.13
N ILE A 33 9.32 14.06 8.27
CA ILE A 33 10.12 12.88 8.59
C ILE A 33 11.55 13.27 8.97
N ALA A 34 12.17 14.17 8.22
CA ALA A 34 13.53 14.64 8.51
C ALA A 34 13.62 15.33 9.89
N GLU A 35 12.60 16.12 10.26
CA GLU A 35 12.49 16.72 11.59
C GLU A 35 12.33 15.66 12.68
N TYR A 36 11.44 14.68 12.49
CA TYR A 36 11.26 13.59 13.46
C TYR A 36 12.53 12.76 13.64
N GLN A 37 13.25 12.44 12.56
CA GLN A 37 14.53 11.75 12.65
C GLN A 37 15.56 12.56 13.44
N LYS A 38 15.63 13.88 13.22
CA LYS A 38 16.55 14.76 13.95
C LYS A 38 16.25 14.79 15.45
N LEU A 39 14.98 14.76 15.82
CA LEU A 39 14.54 14.80 17.22
C LEU A 39 14.66 13.46 17.95
N ILE A 40 14.34 12.36 17.27
CA ILE A 40 14.19 11.04 17.91
C ILE A 40 15.41 10.17 17.67
N THR A 41 15.87 10.03 16.43
CA THR A 41 16.87 9.01 16.04
C THR A 41 18.22 9.22 16.74
N ARG A 42 18.58 10.47 17.07
CA ARG A 42 19.82 10.80 17.79
C ARG A 42 19.62 11.08 19.28
N ASN A 43 18.42 10.85 19.81
CA ASN A 43 18.14 11.09 21.21
C ASN A 43 18.75 9.96 22.06
N PRO A 44 19.68 10.26 22.99
CA PRO A 44 20.35 9.24 23.80
C PRO A 44 19.35 8.44 24.66
N ILE A 45 18.28 9.06 25.17
CA ILE A 45 17.26 8.39 25.97
C ILE A 45 16.47 7.40 25.11
N PHE A 46 16.25 7.73 23.83
CA PHE A 46 15.57 6.82 22.91
C PHE A 46 16.45 5.62 22.58
N LEU A 47 17.72 5.88 22.20
CA LEU A 47 18.69 4.85 21.86
C LEU A 47 18.88 3.86 23.02
N GLU A 48 19.09 4.35 24.25
CA GLU A 48 19.24 3.52 25.45
C GLU A 48 18.07 2.56 25.68
N ARG A 49 16.86 2.92 25.22
CA ARG A 49 15.64 2.11 25.41
C ARG A 49 15.38 1.08 24.33
N VAL A 50 15.98 1.22 23.15
CA VAL A 50 15.61 0.44 21.96
C VAL A 50 16.78 -0.30 21.33
N GLU A 51 18.00 0.20 21.51
CA GLU A 51 19.23 -0.45 21.04
C GLU A 51 19.46 -1.75 21.82
N GLY A 52 19.67 -2.84 21.08
CA GLY A 52 19.87 -4.18 21.67
C GLY A 52 18.64 -4.81 22.31
N VAL A 53 17.45 -4.19 22.20
CA VAL A 53 16.21 -4.71 22.78
C VAL A 53 15.43 -5.54 21.76
N GLY A 54 15.06 -6.76 22.14
CA GLY A 54 14.25 -7.66 21.32
C GLY A 54 14.94 -8.06 20.02
N VAL A 55 16.24 -8.39 20.12
CA VAL A 55 17.07 -8.92 19.02
C VAL A 55 16.49 -10.26 18.58
N VAL A 56 16.29 -10.44 17.27
CA VAL A 56 15.85 -11.71 16.67
C VAL A 56 16.83 -12.11 15.58
N ASP A 57 17.40 -13.31 15.68
CA ASP A 57 18.32 -13.84 14.67
C ASP A 57 17.58 -14.26 13.38
N VAL A 58 18.30 -14.27 12.26
CA VAL A 58 17.80 -14.69 10.94
C VAL A 58 17.12 -16.07 11.01
N LYS A 59 17.70 -17.02 11.75
CA LYS A 59 17.13 -18.36 11.89
C LYS A 59 15.82 -18.36 12.67
N GLU A 60 15.71 -17.53 13.69
CA GLU A 60 14.51 -17.40 14.51
C GLU A 60 13.38 -16.75 13.71
N VAL A 61 13.68 -15.69 12.95
CA VAL A 61 12.72 -15.04 12.04
C VAL A 61 12.08 -16.05 11.10
N ILE A 62 12.90 -16.88 10.44
CA ILE A 62 12.41 -17.89 9.48
C ILE A 62 11.60 -18.97 10.20
N ASN A 63 12.10 -19.49 11.33
CA ASN A 63 11.42 -20.56 12.06
C ASN A 63 10.09 -20.11 12.67
N TRP A 64 9.97 -18.84 13.06
CA TRP A 64 8.74 -18.27 13.61
C TRP A 64 7.80 -17.73 12.54
N GLY A 65 8.22 -17.72 11.27
CA GLY A 65 7.41 -17.20 10.16
C GLY A 65 7.21 -15.68 10.23
N LEU A 66 8.14 -14.94 10.83
CA LEU A 66 8.07 -13.48 10.87
C LEU A 66 8.29 -12.90 9.47
N SER A 67 7.51 -11.87 9.11
CA SER A 67 7.52 -11.23 7.79
C SER A 67 7.68 -9.70 7.86
N GLY A 68 7.75 -9.06 6.70
CA GLY A 68 7.84 -7.61 6.55
C GLY A 68 9.02 -6.97 7.28
N PRO A 69 8.79 -5.96 8.14
CA PRO A 69 9.86 -5.19 8.79
C PRO A 69 10.69 -6.03 9.75
N MET A 70 10.10 -7.06 10.38
CA MET A 70 10.79 -7.92 11.34
C MET A 70 11.89 -8.69 10.62
N LEU A 71 11.54 -9.24 9.46
CA LEU A 71 12.43 -10.00 8.62
C LEU A 71 13.52 -9.12 8.00
N ARG A 72 13.16 -7.92 7.54
CA ARG A 72 14.11 -6.95 6.97
C ARG A 72 15.06 -6.34 7.98
N ALA A 73 14.62 -6.17 9.22
CA ALA A 73 15.47 -5.67 10.31
C ALA A 73 16.52 -6.68 10.78
N SER A 74 16.31 -7.97 10.52
CA SER A 74 17.24 -9.06 10.88
C SER A 74 18.22 -9.42 9.75
N GLY A 75 18.27 -8.65 8.66
CA GLY A 75 19.29 -8.81 7.60
C GLY A 75 18.81 -9.55 6.35
N ILE A 76 17.53 -9.90 6.24
CA ILE A 76 16.99 -10.56 5.04
C ILE A 76 16.34 -9.51 4.13
N GLN A 77 16.92 -9.30 2.95
CA GLN A 77 16.39 -8.37 1.94
C GLN A 77 15.25 -9.02 1.15
N TRP A 78 14.08 -9.13 1.77
CA TRP A 78 12.89 -9.72 1.16
C TRP A 78 11.71 -8.77 1.24
N ASP A 79 11.01 -8.60 0.12
CA ASP A 79 9.79 -7.80 0.01
C ASP A 79 8.93 -8.37 -1.14
N LEU A 80 7.66 -8.69 -0.86
CA LEU A 80 6.79 -9.29 -1.87
C LEU A 80 6.53 -8.37 -3.07
N ARG A 81 6.64 -7.04 -2.91
CA ARG A 81 6.44 -6.08 -3.99
C ARG A 81 7.51 -6.16 -5.07
N LYS A 82 8.70 -6.69 -4.74
CA LYS A 82 9.81 -6.95 -5.70
C LYS A 82 9.92 -8.41 -6.11
N VAL A 83 9.40 -9.35 -5.31
CA VAL A 83 9.50 -10.79 -5.57
C VAL A 83 8.32 -11.30 -6.38
N ASP A 84 7.10 -11.04 -5.91
CA ASP A 84 5.86 -11.53 -6.52
C ASP A 84 5.29 -10.50 -7.54
N ASN A 85 5.86 -9.29 -7.62
CA ASN A 85 5.55 -8.21 -8.59
C ASN A 85 4.05 -8.03 -8.85
N TYR A 86 3.26 -7.85 -7.80
CA TYR A 86 1.83 -7.57 -7.95
C TYR A 86 1.60 -6.09 -8.33
N GLU A 87 0.47 -5.82 -8.97
CA GLU A 87 0.10 -4.49 -9.48
C GLU A 87 1.19 -3.91 -10.41
N CYS A 88 1.57 -2.65 -10.20
CA CYS A 88 2.58 -1.93 -11.00
C CYS A 88 3.85 -1.60 -10.20
N TYR A 89 4.14 -2.30 -9.10
CA TYR A 89 5.32 -2.01 -8.26
C TYR A 89 6.66 -2.21 -8.99
N GLU A 90 6.68 -2.99 -10.07
CA GLU A 90 7.84 -3.21 -10.93
C GLU A 90 8.20 -1.96 -11.76
N GLU A 91 7.23 -1.11 -12.07
CA GLU A 91 7.43 0.10 -12.88
C GLU A 91 8.11 1.23 -12.08
N PHE A 92 8.10 1.16 -10.74
CA PHE A 92 8.66 2.19 -9.88
C PHE A 92 10.10 1.89 -9.44
N HIS A 93 10.92 2.95 -9.39
CA HIS A 93 12.28 2.91 -8.89
C HIS A 93 12.33 3.21 -7.40
N TRP A 94 12.56 2.17 -6.59
CA TRP A 94 12.67 2.25 -5.14
C TRP A 94 13.51 1.09 -4.59
N GLU A 95 14.04 1.26 -3.39
CA GLU A 95 14.93 0.30 -2.74
C GLU A 95 14.32 -0.33 -1.49
N VAL A 96 14.53 -1.64 -1.31
CA VAL A 96 14.09 -2.35 -0.10
C VAL A 96 14.97 -1.94 1.07
N GLN A 97 14.35 -1.35 2.10
CA GLN A 97 15.05 -0.94 3.31
C GLN A 97 15.25 -2.12 4.24
N TRP A 98 16.48 -2.31 4.70
CA TRP A 98 16.86 -3.42 5.57
C TRP A 98 17.93 -2.98 6.56
N GLN A 99 18.08 -3.75 7.63
CA GLN A 99 19.09 -3.56 8.68
C GLN A 99 19.60 -4.93 9.10
N LYS A 100 20.74 -5.00 9.82
CA LYS A 100 21.40 -6.27 10.15
C LYS A 100 21.22 -6.67 11.61
N GLU A 101 20.95 -5.70 12.47
CA GLU A 101 21.08 -5.80 13.92
C GLU A 101 19.93 -6.60 14.55
N GLY A 102 18.77 -6.68 13.90
CA GLY A 102 17.62 -7.47 14.37
C GLY A 102 16.92 -6.92 15.62
N ASP A 103 17.38 -5.79 16.15
CA ASP A 103 16.88 -5.16 17.36
C ASP A 103 15.71 -4.19 17.09
N SER A 104 15.19 -3.58 18.14
CA SER A 104 14.08 -2.62 18.02
C SER A 104 14.49 -1.34 17.28
N LEU A 105 15.77 -0.93 17.39
CA LEU A 105 16.31 0.20 16.65
C LEU A 105 16.32 -0.08 15.14
N ALA A 106 16.82 -1.24 14.73
CA ALA A 106 16.82 -1.69 13.33
C ALA A 106 15.41 -1.67 12.73
N ARG A 107 14.42 -2.19 13.48
CA ARG A 107 13.00 -2.14 13.06
C ARG A 107 12.52 -0.71 12.88
N TYR A 108 12.83 0.19 13.80
CA TYR A 108 12.51 1.61 13.68
C TYR A 108 13.14 2.22 12.43
N LEU A 109 14.43 1.97 12.17
CA LEU A 109 15.14 2.52 11.01
C LEU A 109 14.55 2.01 9.68
N VAL A 110 14.23 0.71 9.60
CA VAL A 110 13.53 0.14 8.43
C VAL A 110 12.21 0.87 8.19
N ARG A 111 11.40 1.08 9.24
CA ARG A 111 10.12 1.81 9.12
C ARG A 111 10.28 3.23 8.62
N ILE A 112 11.26 3.98 9.13
CA ILE A 112 11.49 5.34 8.66
C ILE A 112 11.93 5.32 7.19
N GLY A 113 12.82 4.42 6.81
CA GLY A 113 13.23 4.25 5.41
C GLY A 113 12.04 3.90 4.51
N GLU A 114 11.19 2.96 4.92
CA GLU A 114 9.98 2.57 4.18
C GLU A 114 9.05 3.75 3.93
N MET A 115 8.91 4.67 4.89
CA MET A 115 8.10 5.88 4.70
C MET A 115 8.70 6.78 3.60
N ILE A 116 10.02 6.94 3.57
CA ILE A 116 10.71 7.74 2.53
C ILE A 116 10.54 7.09 1.15
N GLU A 117 10.77 5.78 1.04
CA GLU A 117 10.59 5.05 -0.22
C GLU A 117 9.13 5.03 -0.67
N SER A 118 8.18 4.97 0.26
CA SER A 118 6.74 5.07 -0.06
C SER A 118 6.40 6.42 -0.69
N ILE A 119 6.98 7.53 -0.21
CA ILE A 119 6.78 8.85 -0.83
C ILE A 119 7.40 8.89 -2.22
N LYS A 120 8.60 8.33 -2.43
CA LYS A 120 9.22 8.23 -3.76
C LYS A 120 8.34 7.48 -4.75
N ILE A 121 7.72 6.39 -4.33
CA ILE A 121 6.78 5.62 -5.15
C ILE A 121 5.56 6.48 -5.49
N ILE A 122 4.98 7.18 -4.50
CA ILE A 122 3.82 8.05 -4.73
C ILE A 122 4.16 9.17 -5.72
N GLN A 123 5.30 9.84 -5.58
CA GLN A 123 5.74 10.89 -6.50
C GLN A 123 5.86 10.37 -7.94
N GLN A 124 6.51 9.21 -8.12
CA GLN A 124 6.62 8.57 -9.44
C GLN A 124 5.26 8.15 -10.00
N ALA A 125 4.36 7.65 -9.15
CA ALA A 125 3.01 7.32 -9.56
C ALA A 125 2.23 8.56 -10.03
N LEU A 126 2.34 9.70 -9.32
CA LEU A 126 1.69 10.95 -9.71
C LEU A 126 2.20 11.49 -11.06
N GLU A 127 3.51 11.40 -11.32
CA GLU A 127 4.13 11.80 -12.59
C GLU A 127 3.74 10.87 -13.75
N GLY A 128 3.59 9.58 -13.46
CA GLY A 128 3.29 8.53 -14.44
C GLY A 128 1.81 8.20 -14.62
N LEU A 129 0.87 8.95 -14.01
CA LEU A 129 -0.56 8.63 -14.01
C LEU A 129 -1.12 8.56 -15.45
N PRO A 130 -1.52 7.37 -15.94
CA PRO A 130 -2.15 7.26 -17.25
C PRO A 130 -3.61 7.74 -17.15
N GLY A 131 -4.10 8.37 -18.22
CA GLY A 131 -5.54 8.54 -18.39
C GLY A 131 -6.20 7.20 -18.75
N GLY A 132 -7.50 7.07 -18.46
CA GLY A 132 -8.28 5.91 -18.91
C GLY A 132 -9.32 5.43 -17.89
N PRO A 133 -9.94 4.27 -18.14
CA PRO A 133 -10.86 3.65 -17.20
C PRO A 133 -10.15 3.21 -15.91
N TYR A 134 -10.76 3.48 -14.76
CA TYR A 134 -10.25 3.09 -13.42
C TYR A 134 -10.86 1.77 -12.89
N GLU A 135 -11.84 1.21 -13.62
CA GLU A 135 -12.49 -0.06 -13.32
C GLU A 135 -12.55 -0.92 -14.58
N ASN A 136 -12.49 -2.24 -14.42
CA ASN A 136 -12.63 -3.19 -15.52
C ASN A 136 -14.07 -3.15 -16.04
N LEU A 137 -14.22 -2.66 -17.28
CA LEU A 137 -15.50 -2.44 -17.94
C LEU A 137 -16.19 -3.75 -18.36
N GLU A 138 -15.46 -4.87 -18.50
CA GLU A 138 -16.03 -6.18 -18.88
C GLU A 138 -16.79 -6.83 -17.73
N ILE A 139 -16.39 -6.53 -16.49
CA ILE A 139 -17.08 -6.98 -15.27
C ILE A 139 -18.44 -6.27 -15.12
N ARG A 140 -18.60 -5.10 -15.75
CA ARG A 140 -19.91 -4.48 -15.99
C ARG A 140 -20.60 -5.13 -17.18
N CYS A 141 -20.86 -6.43 -17.08
CA CYS A 141 -22.06 -6.97 -17.70
C CYS A 141 -23.23 -6.37 -16.93
N PHE A 142 -23.64 -5.15 -17.29
CA PHE A 142 -24.99 -4.71 -16.98
C PHE A 142 -25.90 -5.82 -17.52
N ASP A 143 -26.68 -6.44 -16.65
CA ASP A 143 -27.96 -6.99 -17.09
C ASP A 143 -28.58 -5.88 -17.95
N ARG A 144 -28.66 -6.13 -19.26
CA ARG A 144 -29.26 -5.22 -20.22
C ARG A 144 -30.73 -5.12 -19.89
N GLU A 145 -31.10 -4.36 -18.88
CA GLU A 145 -32.49 -4.22 -18.47
C GLU A 145 -32.93 -2.76 -18.63
N LYS A 146 -33.64 -2.59 -19.76
CA LYS A 146 -34.62 -1.57 -20.17
C LYS A 146 -34.27 -0.11 -19.93
N GLU A 147 -34.33 0.68 -21.01
CA GLU A 147 -34.46 2.14 -20.92
C GLU A 147 -35.70 2.47 -20.05
N PRO A 148 -35.54 3.04 -18.84
CA PRO A 148 -36.68 3.36 -18.01
C PRO A 148 -37.37 4.61 -18.54
N GLU A 149 -38.71 4.60 -18.58
CA GLU A 149 -39.49 5.78 -18.98
C GLU A 149 -39.32 6.92 -17.96
N TRP A 150 -39.25 8.16 -18.45
CA TRP A 150 -39.04 9.35 -17.63
C TRP A 150 -40.24 9.55 -16.68
N ASN A 151 -40.04 9.38 -15.36
CA ASN A 151 -40.99 9.53 -14.24
C ASN A 151 -41.69 8.27 -13.65
N GLU A 152 -41.30 7.04 -13.97
CA GLU A 152 -41.83 5.86 -13.24
C GLU A 152 -41.26 5.70 -11.83
N PHE A 153 -42.03 5.24 -10.85
CA PHE A 153 -41.61 5.07 -9.43
C PHE A 153 -40.29 4.28 -9.22
N GLU A 154 -39.85 3.52 -10.23
CA GLU A 154 -38.53 2.87 -10.35
C GLU A 154 -37.37 3.79 -10.75
N TYR A 155 -37.60 5.09 -10.97
CA TYR A 155 -36.57 6.16 -11.01
C TYR A 155 -35.79 6.28 -9.70
N ARG A 156 -36.01 5.35 -8.77
CA ARG A 156 -35.37 5.16 -7.48
C ARG A 156 -33.86 5.15 -7.67
N PHE A 157 -33.32 6.36 -7.63
CA PHE A 157 -31.95 6.72 -7.28
C PHE A 157 -30.94 5.64 -7.67
N ILE A 158 -30.45 5.69 -8.92
CA ILE A 158 -29.15 5.11 -9.28
C ILE A 158 -28.06 5.92 -8.55
N SER A 159 -28.07 5.94 -7.22
CA SER A 159 -27.08 6.66 -6.40
C SER A 159 -26.02 5.73 -5.85
N LYS A 160 -26.23 4.41 -5.94
CA LYS A 160 -25.25 3.40 -5.53
C LYS A 160 -24.90 2.54 -6.73
N LYS A 161 -23.65 2.58 -7.16
CA LYS A 161 -23.07 1.59 -8.08
C LYS A 161 -23.38 0.20 -7.54
N SER A 162 -24.07 -0.64 -8.32
CA SER A 162 -24.28 -2.05 -7.98
C SER A 162 -22.94 -2.76 -7.82
N SER A 163 -22.87 -3.70 -6.87
CA SER A 163 -21.71 -4.58 -6.76
C SER A 163 -21.64 -5.45 -8.02
N PRO A 164 -20.45 -5.65 -8.60
CA PRO A 164 -20.31 -6.57 -9.72
C PRO A 164 -20.67 -7.99 -9.27
N SER A 165 -21.64 -8.60 -9.95
CA SER A 165 -22.02 -10.00 -9.75
C SER A 165 -21.31 -10.83 -10.81
N PHE A 166 -20.33 -11.64 -10.41
CA PHE A 166 -19.62 -12.55 -11.33
C PHE A 166 -19.58 -13.96 -10.75
N GLU A 167 -19.68 -14.96 -11.64
CA GLU A 167 -19.51 -16.36 -11.27
C GLU A 167 -18.01 -16.68 -11.21
N LEU A 168 -17.52 -17.06 -10.02
CA LEU A 168 -16.14 -17.49 -9.84
C LEU A 168 -15.98 -18.97 -10.23
N PRO A 169 -14.88 -19.34 -10.92
CA PRO A 169 -14.56 -20.74 -11.12
C PRO A 169 -14.32 -21.43 -9.77
N LYS A 170 -14.71 -22.70 -9.66
CA LYS A 170 -14.49 -23.52 -8.45
C LYS A 170 -13.02 -23.92 -8.35
N GLN A 171 -12.20 -23.04 -7.80
CA GLN A 171 -10.76 -23.23 -7.57
C GLN A 171 -10.34 -22.55 -6.25
N GLU A 172 -9.19 -22.96 -5.73
CA GLU A 172 -8.56 -22.34 -4.56
C GLU A 172 -7.32 -21.56 -5.01
N LEU A 173 -7.21 -20.31 -4.57
CA LEU A 173 -6.08 -19.43 -4.86
C LEU A 173 -5.60 -18.79 -3.56
N TYR A 174 -4.29 -18.79 -3.34
CA TYR A 174 -3.64 -18.10 -2.25
C TYR A 174 -2.80 -16.96 -2.81
N VAL A 175 -3.16 -15.72 -2.47
CA VAL A 175 -2.46 -14.50 -2.85
C VAL A 175 -1.96 -13.82 -1.60
N ARG A 176 -0.73 -13.32 -1.65
CA ARG A 176 -0.11 -12.55 -0.56
C ARG A 176 0.14 -11.15 -1.04
N ILE A 177 0.07 -10.20 -0.11
CA ILE A 177 0.41 -8.80 -0.34
C ILE A 177 1.33 -8.35 0.78
N GLU A 178 2.25 -7.43 0.47
CA GLU A 178 3.08 -6.82 1.51
C GLU A 178 2.25 -5.75 2.23
N ALA A 179 1.52 -6.12 3.28
CA ALA A 179 0.85 -5.12 4.09
C ALA A 179 1.89 -4.37 4.95
N PRO A 180 1.58 -3.14 5.41
CA PRO A 180 2.51 -2.41 6.25
C PRO A 180 2.91 -3.19 7.49
N LYS A 181 2.02 -4.01 8.06
CA LYS A 181 2.36 -4.78 9.26
C LYS A 181 3.16 -6.04 8.93
N GLU A 182 2.58 -6.94 8.14
CA GLU A 182 3.01 -8.32 7.90
C GLU A 182 2.39 -8.82 6.57
N ASN A 183 2.89 -9.94 6.05
CA ASN A 183 2.48 -10.56 4.77
C ASN A 183 1.34 -11.58 4.90
#